data_AF-A0A7S1XJ70-F1
#
_entry.id   AF-A0A7S1XJ70-F1
#
_cell.length_a   1.000
_cell.length_b   1.000
_cell.length_c   1.000
_cell.angle_alpha   90.00
_cell.angle_beta   90.00
_cell.angle_gamma   90.00
#
_symmetry.space_group_name_H-M   'P 1'
#
loop_
_entity.id
_entity.type
_entity.pdbx_description
1 polymer ?
#
loop_
_entity_poly.entity_id
_entity_poly.type
_entity_poly.pdbx_seq_one_letter_code
_entity_poly.pdbx_strand_id
1 'polypeptide(L)'
;FIGCAWNFTSGHTKDNVHESAGISNWWVENDVPADSKYDRYVASLYFAFTTMTTVGYGDVIAATDGQRQLACFVMVIGATCFGYVVGMIGNLLNNPMKGKARLRAHLLQMDNYLHEQEVEPILASMVAQQTDFHISRSTAFNEIKILKRIPFQLRNRIIVESHWDIVRHIPIFDDAQNDFIGQVLILMNFLRFTEMDFIYHCDEPSEGLYFVIDGIVEELQEHVMSGEYVLVELLDKGKMFGYRNVLSPGKRVEIGARSF
;
A
#
# COMPACT_ATOMS: atom_id res chain seq x y z
N PHE A 1 -37.84 8.85 -6.34
CA PHE A 1 -38.90 8.20 -5.54
C PHE A 1 -39.36 9.11 -4.39
N ILE A 2 -38.48 9.50 -3.47
CA ILE A 2 -38.83 10.34 -2.30
C ILE A 2 -39.53 11.66 -2.70
N GLY A 3 -39.00 12.41 -3.68
CA GLY A 3 -39.67 13.62 -4.16
C GLY A 3 -41.07 13.37 -4.74
N CYS A 4 -41.26 12.26 -5.46
CA CYS A 4 -42.60 11.88 -5.95
C CYS A 4 -43.55 11.48 -4.81
N ALA A 5 -43.05 10.80 -3.77
CA ALA A 5 -43.83 10.44 -2.58
C ALA A 5 -44.24 11.70 -1.79
N TRP A 6 -43.32 12.67 -1.66
CA TRP A 6 -43.61 13.98 -1.08
C TRP A 6 -44.68 14.72 -1.88
N ASN A 7 -44.52 14.79 -3.21
CA ASN A 7 -45.54 15.37 -4.07
C ASN A 7 -46.84 14.56 -4.03
N PHE A 8 -46.85 13.25 -3.80
CA PHE A 8 -48.09 12.46 -3.71
C PHE A 8 -48.96 12.80 -2.49
N THR A 9 -48.34 13.24 -1.38
CA THR A 9 -49.09 13.73 -0.20
C THR A 9 -50.00 14.92 -0.54
N SER A 10 -49.74 15.61 -1.66
CA SER A 10 -50.59 16.66 -2.23
C SER A 10 -51.93 16.19 -2.79
N GLY A 11 -51.96 14.97 -3.32
CA GLY A 11 -53.10 14.46 -4.07
C GLY A 11 -54.20 13.94 -3.17
N HIS A 12 -53.84 13.54 -1.95
CA HIS A 12 -54.75 12.95 -0.96
C HIS A 12 -55.28 13.95 0.07
N THR A 13 -54.79 15.20 0.09
CA THR A 13 -55.37 16.30 0.88
C THR A 13 -56.58 16.97 0.20
N LYS A 14 -57.03 16.45 -0.96
CA LYS A 14 -58.21 16.94 -1.70
C LYS A 14 -59.56 16.44 -1.17
N ASP A 15 -59.59 15.77 -0.02
CA ASP A 15 -60.88 15.45 0.59
C ASP A 15 -61.50 16.75 1.10
N ASN A 16 -62.72 17.05 0.61
CA ASN A 16 -63.55 18.26 0.83
C ASN A 16 -63.75 18.69 2.30
N VAL A 17 -63.17 17.95 3.24
CA VAL A 17 -63.15 18.23 4.69
C VAL A 17 -62.12 19.31 5.05
N HIS A 18 -61.02 19.44 4.29
CA HIS A 18 -59.90 20.33 4.67
C HIS A 18 -60.03 21.78 4.20
N GLU A 19 -60.73 22.05 3.10
CA GLU A 19 -61.04 23.40 2.62
C GLU A 19 -61.97 24.14 3.61
N SER A 20 -62.77 23.37 4.38
CA SER A 20 -63.63 23.87 5.45
C SER A 20 -62.88 24.11 6.78
N ALA A 21 -61.64 23.62 6.90
CA ALA A 21 -60.86 23.60 8.15
C ALA A 21 -59.59 24.47 8.12
N GLY A 22 -59.32 25.18 7.01
CA GLY A 22 -58.16 26.08 6.88
C GLY A 22 -56.80 25.37 6.76
N ILE A 23 -56.79 24.09 6.38
CA ILE A 23 -55.55 23.30 6.27
C ILE A 23 -54.97 23.48 4.87
N SER A 24 -53.86 24.21 4.79
CA SER A 24 -53.17 24.54 3.55
C SER A 24 -52.25 23.40 3.10
N ASN A 25 -52.09 23.27 1.78
CA ASN A 25 -51.18 22.32 1.17
C ASN A 25 -49.73 22.80 1.26
N TRP A 26 -48.76 21.89 1.34
CA TRP A 26 -47.35 22.27 1.53
C TRP A 26 -46.85 23.24 0.45
N TRP A 27 -47.25 23.11 -0.82
CA TRP A 27 -46.78 24.06 -1.85
C TRP A 27 -47.40 25.46 -1.68
N VAL A 28 -48.61 25.56 -1.13
CA VAL A 28 -49.25 26.86 -0.84
C VAL A 28 -48.57 27.55 0.33
N GLU A 29 -48.23 26.79 1.37
CA GLU A 29 -47.52 27.30 2.55
C GLU A 29 -46.05 27.65 2.28
N ASN A 30 -45.44 27.08 1.24
CA ASN A 30 -44.07 27.34 0.85
C ASN A 30 -43.97 28.19 -0.44
N ASP A 31 -45.01 28.97 -0.76
CA ASP A 31 -45.08 29.91 -1.90
C ASP A 31 -44.73 29.31 -3.28
N VAL A 32 -44.97 28.02 -3.46
CA VAL A 32 -44.75 27.31 -4.72
C VAL A 32 -46.00 27.42 -5.61
N PRO A 33 -45.88 27.89 -6.87
CA PRO A 33 -47.02 28.11 -7.76
C PRO A 33 -47.91 26.87 -7.93
N ALA A 34 -49.22 27.03 -7.68
CA ALA A 34 -50.18 25.93 -7.72
C ALA A 34 -50.43 25.37 -9.14
N ASP A 35 -50.37 26.23 -10.16
CA ASP A 35 -50.71 25.90 -11.56
C ASP A 35 -49.57 25.22 -12.33
N SER A 36 -48.34 25.29 -11.82
CA SER A 36 -47.16 24.73 -12.47
C SER A 36 -46.79 23.36 -11.89
N LYS A 37 -47.10 22.30 -12.63
CA LYS A 37 -46.68 20.93 -12.27
C LYS A 37 -45.16 20.78 -12.24
N TYR A 38 -44.46 21.54 -13.08
CA TYR A 38 -43.00 21.52 -13.15
C TYR A 38 -42.37 22.09 -11.88
N ASP A 39 -42.83 23.27 -11.44
CA ASP A 39 -42.27 23.93 -10.24
C ASP A 39 -42.51 23.10 -8.98
N ARG A 40 -43.69 22.46 -8.88
CA ARG A 40 -44.00 21.52 -7.80
C ARG A 40 -43.09 20.29 -7.79
N TYR A 41 -42.77 19.75 -8.96
CA TYR A 41 -41.87 18.61 -9.07
C TYR A 41 -40.44 19.00 -8.66
N VAL A 42 -39.95 20.15 -9.15
CA VAL A 42 -38.63 20.68 -8.79
C VAL A 42 -38.54 20.96 -7.29
N ALA A 43 -39.55 21.61 -6.69
CA ALA A 43 -39.60 21.84 -5.25
C ALA A 43 -39.63 20.53 -4.44
N SER A 44 -40.34 19.50 -4.92
CA SER A 44 -40.38 18.20 -4.26
C SER A 44 -39.05 17.43 -4.34
N LEU A 45 -38.32 17.57 -5.45
CA LEU A 45 -36.96 17.03 -5.58
C LEU A 45 -36.00 17.80 -4.69
N TYR A 46 -36.11 19.12 -4.67
CA TYR A 46 -35.31 19.98 -3.81
C TYR A 46 -35.47 19.57 -2.34
N PHE A 47 -36.70 19.43 -1.84
CA PHE A 47 -36.98 18.89 -0.51
C PHE A 47 -36.33 17.52 -0.27
N ALA A 48 -36.44 16.60 -1.25
CA ALA A 48 -35.82 15.28 -1.13
C ALA A 48 -34.30 15.36 -1.03
N PHE A 49 -33.65 16.17 -1.87
CA PHE A 49 -32.19 16.34 -1.84
C PHE A 49 -31.73 17.00 -0.54
N THR A 50 -32.31 18.12 -0.14
CA THR A 50 -31.90 18.86 1.07
C THR A 50 -32.13 18.05 2.35
N THR A 51 -33.16 17.21 2.38
CA THR A 51 -33.44 16.30 3.49
C THR A 51 -32.49 15.10 3.49
N MET A 52 -32.23 14.50 2.33
CA MET A 52 -31.33 13.34 2.22
C MET A 52 -29.87 13.70 2.49
N THR A 53 -29.41 14.87 2.05
CA THR A 53 -28.04 15.35 2.30
C THR A 53 -27.89 16.05 3.65
N THR A 54 -28.95 16.04 4.48
CA THR A 54 -28.98 16.67 5.81
C THR A 54 -28.66 18.17 5.81
N VAL A 55 -28.85 18.87 4.68
CA VAL A 55 -28.62 20.31 4.57
C VAL A 55 -29.76 21.09 5.23
N GLY A 56 -31.00 20.72 4.92
CA GLY A 56 -32.20 21.19 5.63
C GLY A 56 -32.35 22.70 5.76
N TYR A 57 -32.40 23.45 4.65
CA TYR A 57 -32.54 24.91 4.67
C TYR A 57 -33.80 25.43 5.39
N GLY A 58 -34.85 24.59 5.51
CA GLY A 58 -36.06 24.93 6.27
C GLY A 58 -37.07 25.81 5.53
N ASP A 59 -36.90 25.94 4.22
CA ASP A 59 -37.72 26.71 3.28
C ASP A 59 -38.86 25.90 2.65
N VAL A 60 -38.78 24.56 2.69
CA VAL A 60 -39.89 23.66 2.38
C VAL A 60 -40.21 22.82 3.61
N ILE A 61 -41.31 23.17 4.31
CA ILE A 61 -41.72 22.52 5.55
C ILE A 61 -43.01 21.70 5.42
N ALA A 62 -43.17 20.74 6.33
CA ALA A 62 -44.37 19.93 6.45
C ALA A 62 -45.50 20.72 7.15
N ALA A 63 -46.59 20.95 6.42
CA ALA A 63 -47.78 21.66 6.89
C ALA A 63 -48.67 20.79 7.79
N THR A 64 -48.83 19.52 7.41
CA THR A 64 -49.77 18.59 8.06
C THR A 64 -49.07 17.51 8.86
N ASP A 65 -49.74 16.94 9.86
CA ASP A 65 -49.17 15.85 10.68
C ASP A 65 -48.83 14.60 9.85
N GLY A 66 -49.60 14.30 8.79
CA GLY A 66 -49.26 13.23 7.85
C GLY A 66 -47.98 13.51 7.05
N GLN A 67 -47.75 14.75 6.62
CA GLN A 67 -46.50 15.16 5.99
C GLN A 67 -45.33 15.11 6.97
N ARG A 68 -45.54 15.48 8.24
CA ARG A 68 -44.52 15.38 9.30
C ARG A 68 -44.09 13.93 9.53
N GLN A 69 -45.04 12.99 9.58
CA GLN A 69 -44.73 11.56 9.70
C GLN A 69 -43.92 11.03 8.50
N LEU A 70 -44.30 11.41 7.27
CA LEU A 70 -43.54 11.05 6.07
C LEU A 70 -42.13 11.67 6.09
N ALA A 71 -42.01 12.95 6.47
CA ALA A 71 -40.74 13.65 6.56
C ALA A 71 -39.80 12.96 7.57
N CYS A 72 -40.32 12.55 8.74
CA CYS A 72 -39.56 11.77 9.72
C CYS A 72 -39.01 10.47 9.14
N PHE A 73 -39.84 9.71 8.41
CA PHE A 73 -39.42 8.47 7.76
C PHE A 73 -38.35 8.70 6.68
N VAL A 74 -38.55 9.74 5.86
CA VAL A 74 -37.61 10.15 4.81
C VAL A 74 -36.27 10.60 5.40
N MET A 75 -36.28 11.34 6.53
CA MET A 75 -35.06 11.76 7.22
C MET A 75 -34.24 10.57 7.70
N VAL A 76 -34.88 9.55 8.31
CA VAL A 76 -34.19 8.35 8.79
C VAL A 76 -33.54 7.58 7.64
N ILE A 77 -34.28 7.35 6.56
CA ILE A 77 -33.75 6.65 5.37
C ILE A 77 -32.67 7.48 4.68
N GLY A 78 -32.88 8.79 4.55
CA GLY A 78 -31.96 9.73 3.93
C GLY A 78 -30.62 9.76 4.64
N ALA A 79 -30.64 9.93 5.97
CA ALA A 79 -29.43 9.90 6.79
C ALA A 79 -28.68 8.57 6.70
N THR A 80 -29.41 7.44 6.70
CA THR A 80 -28.81 6.10 6.57
C THR A 80 -28.13 5.93 5.21
N CYS A 81 -28.81 6.33 4.13
CA CYS A 81 -28.26 6.27 2.77
C CYS A 81 -27.05 7.18 2.60
N PHE A 82 -27.13 8.42 3.09
CA PHE A 82 -26.02 9.37 3.03
C PHE A 82 -24.80 8.86 3.80
N GLY A 83 -24.99 8.37 5.03
CA GLY A 83 -23.93 7.76 5.82
C GLY A 83 -23.31 6.54 5.14
N TYR A 84 -24.12 5.69 4.49
CA TYR A 84 -23.63 4.55 3.72
C TYR A 84 -22.77 4.98 2.51
N VAL A 85 -23.23 5.98 1.74
CA VAL A 85 -22.47 6.50 0.59
C VAL A 85 -21.13 7.10 1.04
N VAL A 86 -21.13 7.91 2.10
CA VAL A 86 -19.89 8.47 2.67
C VAL A 86 -18.96 7.35 3.17
N GLY A 87 -19.51 6.33 3.85
CA GLY A 87 -18.74 5.17 4.30
C GLY A 87 -18.15 4.36 3.14
N MET A 88 -18.90 4.20 2.05
CA MET A 88 -18.43 3.52 0.84
C MET A 88 -17.31 4.29 0.16
N ILE A 89 -17.41 5.63 0.08
CA ILE A 89 -16.33 6.49 -0.43
C ILE A 89 -15.10 6.36 0.48
N GLY A 90 -15.27 6.39 1.80
CA GLY A 90 -14.19 6.15 2.76
C GLY A 90 -13.51 4.79 2.56
N ASN A 91 -14.28 3.73 2.36
CA ASN A 91 -13.76 2.40 2.05
C ASN A 91 -13.01 2.35 0.72
N LEU A 92 -13.50 3.03 -0.31
CA LEU A 92 -12.83 3.11 -1.61
C LEU A 92 -11.50 3.88 -1.52
N LEU A 93 -11.48 4.97 -0.76
CA LEU A 93 -10.28 5.77 -0.47
C LEU A 93 -9.29 5.08 0.47
N ASN A 94 -9.76 4.11 1.27
CA ASN A 94 -8.90 3.18 2.03
C ASN A 94 -8.46 1.96 1.20
N ASN A 95 -9.01 1.78 -0.01
CA ASN A 95 -8.66 0.71 -0.94
C ASN A 95 -7.82 1.09 -2.19
N PRO A 96 -7.11 2.24 -2.29
CA PRO A 96 -6.21 2.49 -3.39
C PRO A 96 -4.79 2.03 -3.03
N MET A 97 -4.19 1.21 -3.89
CA MET A 97 -2.73 1.03 -4.00
C MET A 97 -2.01 0.38 -2.81
N LYS A 98 -2.57 -0.68 -2.20
CA LYS A 98 -1.93 -1.43 -1.08
C LYS A 98 -0.47 -1.83 -1.31
N GLY A 99 -0.02 -1.99 -2.56
CA GLY A 99 1.38 -2.24 -2.86
C GLY A 99 2.25 -0.99 -2.68
N LYS A 100 2.09 -0.01 -3.58
CA LYS A 100 2.92 1.19 -3.63
C LYS A 100 2.73 2.15 -2.45
N ALA A 101 1.50 2.30 -1.94
CA ALA A 101 1.24 3.16 -0.79
C ALA A 101 1.83 2.58 0.50
N ARG A 102 1.71 1.26 0.70
CA ARG A 102 2.33 0.57 1.85
C ARG A 102 3.85 0.64 1.79
N LEU A 103 4.40 0.46 0.59
CA LEU A 103 5.82 0.59 0.33
C LEU A 103 6.34 1.98 0.70
N ARG A 104 5.66 3.03 0.24
CA ARG A 104 6.00 4.42 0.57
C ARG A 104 5.87 4.70 2.07
N ALA A 105 4.83 4.16 2.72
CA ALA A 105 4.68 4.27 4.17
C ALA A 105 5.82 3.59 4.93
N HIS A 106 6.29 2.43 4.47
CA HIS A 106 7.43 1.73 5.06
C HIS A 106 8.74 2.50 4.89
N LEU A 107 8.97 3.08 3.70
CA LEU A 107 10.13 3.94 3.46
C LEU A 107 10.13 5.16 4.39
N LEU A 108 8.99 5.84 4.54
CA LEU A 108 8.86 6.98 5.45
C LEU A 108 9.08 6.58 6.92
N GLN A 109 8.59 5.41 7.33
CA GLN A 109 8.80 4.91 8.69
C GLN A 109 10.29 4.66 8.97
N MET A 110 11.02 4.13 7.98
CA MET A 110 12.45 3.87 8.10
C MET A 110 13.24 5.18 8.13
N ASP A 111 12.92 6.14 7.26
CA ASP A 111 13.53 7.48 7.24
C ASP A 111 13.34 8.21 8.58
N ASN A 112 12.12 8.19 9.12
CA ASN A 112 11.83 8.75 10.44
C ASN A 112 12.65 8.08 11.55
N TYR A 113 12.80 6.75 11.51
CA TYR A 113 13.60 6.03 12.50
C TYR A 113 15.08 6.43 12.43
N LEU A 114 15.65 6.54 11.22
CA LEU A 114 17.05 6.97 11.04
C LEU A 114 17.26 8.40 11.55
N HIS A 115 16.27 9.28 11.34
CA HIS A 115 16.32 10.65 11.84
C HIS A 115 16.20 10.72 13.37
N GLU A 116 15.27 9.96 13.98
CA GLU A 116 15.10 9.89 15.44
C GLU A 116 16.32 9.34 16.18
N GLN A 117 17.06 8.43 15.55
CA GLN A 117 18.31 7.89 16.10
C GLN A 117 19.54 8.76 15.79
N GLU A 118 19.36 9.92 15.14
CA GLU A 118 20.45 10.82 14.74
C GLU A 118 21.56 10.10 13.95
N VAL A 119 21.17 9.16 13.09
CA VAL A 119 22.11 8.38 12.27
C VAL A 119 22.88 9.30 11.33
N GLU A 120 24.17 9.03 11.17
CA GLU A 120 25.03 9.80 10.26
C GLU A 120 24.46 9.81 8.82
N PRO A 121 24.46 10.96 8.12
CA PRO A 121 23.86 11.08 6.79
C PRO A 121 24.40 10.08 5.75
N ILE A 122 25.67 9.69 5.87
CA ILE A 122 26.29 8.71 4.96
C ILE A 122 25.64 7.34 5.16
N LEU A 123 25.56 6.87 6.41
CA LEU A 123 24.94 5.59 6.73
C LEU A 123 23.44 5.58 6.37
N ALA A 124 22.73 6.68 6.63
CA ALA A 124 21.32 6.81 6.24
C ALA A 124 21.12 6.71 4.72
N SER A 125 22.00 7.34 3.93
CA SER A 125 22.01 7.22 2.47
C SER A 125 22.27 5.78 2.00
N MET A 126 23.22 5.08 2.63
CA MET A 126 23.50 3.67 2.33
C MET A 126 22.27 2.79 2.60
N VAL A 127 21.59 2.97 3.74
CA VAL A 127 20.38 2.24 4.09
C VAL A 127 19.24 2.53 3.10
N ALA A 128 19.06 3.79 2.71
CA ALA A 128 18.07 4.18 1.71
C ALA A 128 18.33 3.51 0.35
N GLN A 129 19.57 3.53 -0.14
CA GLN A 129 19.95 2.90 -1.40
C GLN A 129 19.77 1.38 -1.39
N GLN A 130 20.14 0.70 -0.30
CA GLN A 130 19.91 -0.73 -0.13
C GLN A 130 18.41 -1.06 -0.16
N THR A 131 17.62 -0.25 0.54
CA THR A 131 16.17 -0.45 0.64
C THR A 131 15.50 -0.21 -0.71
N ASP A 132 15.85 0.86 -1.42
CA ASP A 132 15.36 1.12 -2.77
C ASP A 132 15.73 0.00 -3.74
N PHE A 133 16.94 -0.54 -3.65
CA PHE A 133 17.34 -1.68 -4.46
C PHE A 133 16.53 -2.94 -4.14
N HIS A 134 16.41 -3.30 -2.86
CA HIS A 134 15.61 -4.43 -2.41
C HIS A 134 14.15 -4.30 -2.88
N ILE A 135 13.60 -3.09 -2.85
CA ILE A 135 12.26 -2.76 -3.33
C ILE A 135 12.14 -2.90 -4.85
N SER A 136 13.12 -2.44 -5.61
CA SER A 136 13.10 -2.52 -7.08
C SER A 136 13.11 -3.96 -7.60
N ARG A 137 13.71 -4.87 -6.83
CA ARG A 137 13.82 -6.31 -7.13
C ARG A 137 12.70 -7.15 -6.49
N SER A 138 12.06 -6.66 -5.42
CA SER A 138 10.96 -7.36 -4.76
C SER A 138 9.60 -7.01 -5.36
N THR A 139 8.65 -7.94 -5.29
CA THR A 139 7.30 -7.63 -5.71
C THR A 139 6.58 -6.78 -4.66
N ALA A 140 5.63 -5.94 -5.10
CA ALA A 140 4.76 -5.18 -4.19
C ALA A 140 3.79 -6.06 -3.38
N PHE A 141 3.89 -7.39 -3.53
CA PHE A 141 3.06 -8.38 -2.87
C PHE A 141 3.81 -9.02 -1.71
N ASN A 142 3.07 -9.49 -0.71
CA ASN A 142 3.67 -10.28 0.36
C ASN A 142 3.91 -11.71 -0.15
N GLU A 143 5.05 -11.93 -0.79
CA GLU A 143 5.45 -13.22 -1.39
C GLU A 143 5.36 -14.35 -0.37
N ILE A 144 5.82 -14.13 0.87
CA ILE A 144 5.76 -15.13 1.95
C ILE A 144 4.32 -15.64 2.15
N LYS A 145 3.32 -14.76 2.19
CA LYS A 145 1.91 -15.15 2.37
C LYS A 145 1.35 -15.88 1.15
N ILE A 146 1.75 -15.49 -0.06
CA ILE A 146 1.30 -16.12 -1.31
C ILE A 146 1.90 -17.52 -1.43
N LEU A 147 3.23 -17.62 -1.31
CA LEU A 147 3.99 -18.85 -1.45
C LEU A 147 3.62 -19.87 -0.37
N LYS A 148 3.21 -19.44 0.84
CA LYS A 148 2.70 -20.35 1.90
C LYS A 148 1.43 -21.11 1.52
N ARG A 149 0.63 -20.64 0.55
CA ARG A 149 -0.58 -21.32 0.08
C ARG A 149 -0.32 -22.34 -1.02
N ILE A 150 0.89 -22.33 -1.58
CA ILE A 150 1.28 -23.18 -2.70
C ILE A 150 1.97 -24.44 -2.16
N PRO A 151 1.67 -25.64 -2.69
CA PRO A 151 2.39 -26.86 -2.34
C PRO A 151 3.91 -26.72 -2.54
N PHE A 152 4.69 -27.39 -1.68
CA PHE A 152 6.14 -27.24 -1.59
C PHE A 152 6.86 -27.37 -2.96
N GLN A 153 6.57 -28.40 -3.74
CA GLN A 153 7.26 -28.63 -5.03
C GLN A 153 6.94 -27.52 -6.05
N LEU A 154 5.68 -27.08 -6.12
CA LEU A 154 5.26 -26.00 -7.03
C LEU A 154 5.84 -24.66 -6.61
N ARG A 155 5.90 -24.40 -5.29
CA ARG A 155 6.50 -23.19 -4.73
C ARG A 155 7.96 -23.08 -5.13
N ASN A 156 8.75 -24.12 -4.92
CA ASN A 156 10.19 -24.09 -5.25
C ASN A 156 10.41 -23.88 -6.75
N ARG A 157 9.61 -24.55 -7.60
CA ARG A 157 9.67 -24.34 -9.04
C ARG A 157 9.37 -22.89 -9.43
N ILE A 158 8.34 -22.27 -8.84
CA ILE A 158 8.02 -20.85 -9.08
C ILE A 158 9.17 -19.95 -8.63
N ILE A 159 9.78 -20.22 -7.48
CA ILE A 159 10.91 -19.43 -6.96
C ILE A 159 12.10 -19.50 -7.91
N VAL A 160 12.47 -20.71 -8.36
CA VAL A 160 13.58 -20.93 -9.31
C VAL A 160 13.32 -20.22 -10.64
N GLU A 161 12.13 -20.39 -11.22
CA GLU A 161 11.74 -19.73 -12.48
C GLU A 161 11.73 -18.20 -12.34
N SER A 162 11.21 -17.69 -11.22
CA SER A 162 11.15 -16.25 -10.94
C SER A 162 12.53 -15.62 -10.74
N HIS A 163 13.55 -16.40 -10.36
CA HIS A 163 14.91 -15.92 -10.09
C HIS A 163 15.94 -16.54 -11.03
N TRP A 164 15.50 -17.08 -12.18
CA TRP A 164 16.37 -17.81 -13.10
C TRP A 164 17.58 -17.00 -13.57
N ASP A 165 17.39 -15.68 -13.74
CA ASP A 165 18.47 -14.75 -14.13
C ASP A 165 19.64 -14.73 -13.13
N ILE A 166 19.37 -15.01 -11.86
CA ILE A 166 20.38 -15.08 -10.79
C ILE A 166 20.94 -16.50 -10.71
N VAL A 167 20.06 -17.51 -10.75
CA VAL A 167 20.44 -18.93 -10.64
C VAL A 167 21.47 -19.30 -11.70
N ARG A 168 21.28 -18.87 -12.96
CA ARG A 168 22.19 -19.14 -14.08
C ARG A 168 23.59 -18.50 -13.94
N HIS A 169 23.77 -17.61 -12.96
CA HIS A 169 25.05 -16.95 -12.70
C HIS A 169 25.82 -17.57 -11.55
N ILE A 170 25.24 -18.54 -10.85
CA ILE A 170 25.83 -19.18 -9.68
C ILE A 170 26.21 -20.61 -10.06
N PRO A 171 27.51 -20.91 -10.31
CA PRO A 171 27.94 -22.21 -10.82
C PRO A 171 27.59 -23.39 -9.90
N ILE A 172 27.49 -23.18 -8.59
CA ILE A 172 27.11 -24.24 -7.64
C ILE A 172 25.66 -24.72 -7.84
N PHE A 173 24.84 -23.99 -8.61
CA PHE A 173 23.46 -24.37 -8.90
C PHE A 173 23.26 -25.11 -10.22
N ASP A 174 24.28 -25.23 -11.08
CA ASP A 174 24.14 -25.83 -12.42
C ASP A 174 23.67 -27.30 -12.37
N ASP A 175 24.17 -28.07 -11.40
CA ASP A 175 23.82 -29.48 -11.20
C ASP A 175 22.90 -29.72 -9.99
N ALA A 176 22.36 -28.65 -9.39
CA ALA A 176 21.58 -28.74 -8.16
C ALA A 176 20.09 -29.01 -8.43
N GLN A 177 19.42 -29.73 -7.52
CA GLN A 177 17.98 -29.96 -7.61
C GLN A 177 17.19 -28.67 -7.35
N ASN A 178 16.12 -28.43 -8.09
CA ASN A 178 15.23 -27.27 -7.91
C ASN A 178 14.70 -27.12 -6.48
N ASP A 179 14.52 -28.22 -5.74
CA ASP A 179 14.11 -28.18 -4.34
C ASP A 179 15.19 -27.59 -3.43
N PHE A 180 16.46 -27.91 -3.69
CA PHE A 180 17.60 -27.33 -2.99
C PHE A 180 17.76 -25.86 -3.36
N ILE A 181 17.78 -25.54 -4.66
CA ILE A 181 17.92 -24.16 -5.15
C ILE A 181 16.80 -23.28 -4.58
N GLY A 182 15.55 -23.74 -4.65
CA GLY A 182 14.40 -23.02 -4.12
C GLY A 182 14.49 -22.77 -2.61
N GLN A 183 15.01 -23.71 -1.82
CA GLN A 183 15.22 -23.51 -0.39
C GLN A 183 16.36 -22.51 -0.11
N VAL A 184 17.45 -22.58 -0.85
CA VAL A 184 18.57 -21.64 -0.70
C VAL A 184 18.14 -20.23 -1.09
N LEU A 185 17.44 -20.06 -2.22
CA LEU A 185 16.95 -18.76 -2.69
C LEU A 185 16.04 -18.04 -1.67
N ILE A 186 15.26 -18.78 -0.86
CA ILE A 186 14.42 -18.19 0.20
C ILE A 186 15.28 -17.60 1.34
N LEU A 187 16.48 -18.13 1.56
CA LEU A 187 17.41 -17.68 2.58
C LEU A 187 18.36 -16.58 2.07
N MET A 188 18.42 -16.37 0.76
CA MET A 188 19.30 -15.36 0.16
C MET A 188 18.68 -13.97 0.26
N ASN A 189 19.53 -12.99 0.59
CA ASN A 189 19.19 -11.58 0.54
C ASN A 189 19.98 -10.90 -0.58
N PHE A 190 19.30 -10.05 -1.35
CA PHE A 190 19.94 -9.26 -2.40
C PHE A 190 20.51 -7.98 -1.80
N LEU A 191 21.84 -7.82 -1.87
CA LEU A 191 22.56 -6.65 -1.40
C LEU A 191 23.15 -5.90 -2.60
N ARG A 192 23.17 -4.58 -2.53
CA ARG A 192 23.80 -3.72 -3.53
C ARG A 192 24.79 -2.77 -2.89
N PHE A 193 26.05 -2.90 -3.25
CA PHE A 193 27.11 -2.00 -2.79
C PHE A 193 27.46 -1.00 -3.89
N THR A 194 27.90 0.19 -3.47
CA THR A 194 28.44 1.23 -4.34
C THR A 194 29.97 1.21 -4.33
N GLU A 195 30.59 2.03 -5.18
CA GLU A 195 32.05 2.18 -5.19
C GLU A 195 32.55 2.57 -3.81
N MET A 196 33.62 1.90 -3.35
CA MET A 196 34.28 2.17 -2.06
C MET A 196 33.52 1.69 -0.81
N ASP A 197 32.38 1.03 -0.98
CA ASP A 197 31.71 0.38 0.16
C ASP A 197 32.47 -0.89 0.56
N PHE A 198 32.73 -1.04 1.87
CA PHE A 198 33.21 -2.30 2.43
C PHE A 198 32.02 -3.22 2.70
N ILE A 199 32.11 -4.47 2.22
CA ILE A 199 31.06 -5.49 2.42
C ILE A 199 31.15 -6.05 3.83
N TYR A 200 32.37 -6.33 4.30
CA TYR A 200 32.66 -6.66 5.70
C TYR A 200 34.12 -6.36 6.01
N HIS A 201 34.37 -6.01 7.28
CA HIS A 201 35.71 -5.72 7.78
C HIS A 201 36.42 -6.97 8.33
N CYS A 202 37.75 -6.89 8.43
CA CYS A 202 38.64 -7.95 8.93
C CYS A 202 38.28 -8.39 10.36
N ASP A 203 37.77 -7.44 11.14
CA ASP A 203 37.47 -7.59 12.56
C ASP A 203 36.00 -7.96 12.82
N GLU A 204 35.19 -8.07 11.76
CA GLU A 204 33.78 -8.47 11.85
C GLU A 204 33.64 -9.96 11.51
N PRO A 205 32.82 -10.72 12.27
CA PRO A 205 32.50 -12.08 11.88
C PRO A 205 31.80 -12.06 10.52
N SER A 206 32.21 -12.94 9.61
CA SER A 206 31.47 -13.17 8.38
C SER A 206 30.04 -13.59 8.70
N GLU A 207 29.07 -12.81 8.24
CA GLU A 207 27.64 -13.08 8.46
C GLU A 207 27.13 -14.23 7.58
N GLY A 208 27.86 -14.55 6.51
CA GLY A 208 27.49 -15.65 5.63
C GLY A 208 28.30 -15.74 4.35
N LEU A 209 27.71 -16.45 3.39
CA LEU A 209 28.24 -16.73 2.07
C LEU A 209 27.69 -15.73 1.05
N TYR A 210 28.55 -15.18 0.21
CA TYR A 210 28.16 -14.20 -0.80
C TYR A 210 28.45 -14.72 -2.21
N PHE A 211 27.62 -14.31 -3.17
CA PHE A 211 27.77 -14.60 -4.59
C PHE A 211 27.75 -13.29 -5.38
N VAL A 212 28.75 -13.09 -6.24
CA VAL A 212 28.79 -11.91 -7.12
C VAL A 212 27.86 -12.15 -8.30
N ILE A 213 26.73 -11.45 -8.35
CA ILE A 213 25.78 -11.55 -9.47
C ILE A 213 26.13 -10.58 -10.60
N ASP A 214 26.64 -9.41 -10.23
CA ASP A 214 27.02 -8.34 -11.13
C ASP A 214 28.05 -7.42 -10.44
N GLY A 215 28.94 -6.82 -11.20
CA GLY A 215 30.05 -6.00 -10.69
C GLY A 215 31.31 -6.79 -10.32
N ILE A 216 32.25 -6.10 -9.66
CA ILE A 216 33.56 -6.64 -9.26
C ILE A 216 33.78 -6.36 -7.77
N VAL A 217 34.30 -7.35 -7.06
CA VAL A 217 34.61 -7.27 -5.63
C VAL A 217 36.11 -7.47 -5.44
N GLU A 218 36.72 -6.66 -4.58
CA GLU A 218 38.14 -6.70 -4.25
C GLU A 218 38.34 -7.35 -2.89
N GLU A 219 39.01 -8.51 -2.86
CA GLU A 219 39.46 -9.13 -1.61
C GLU A 219 40.79 -8.50 -1.20
N LEU A 220 40.82 -7.82 -0.05
CA LEU A 220 41.96 -7.09 0.49
C LEU A 220 42.47 -7.79 1.76
N GLN A 221 43.79 -7.92 1.90
CA GLN A 221 44.39 -8.45 3.11
C GLN A 221 45.32 -7.40 3.73
N GLU A 222 45.15 -7.18 5.04
CA GLU A 222 46.04 -6.31 5.79
C GLU A 222 47.41 -6.99 5.97
N HIS A 223 48.47 -6.28 5.58
CA HIS A 223 49.83 -6.74 5.77
C HIS A 223 50.27 -6.50 7.23
N VAL A 224 50.42 -7.59 7.98
CA VAL A 224 50.66 -7.64 9.45
C VAL A 224 51.78 -6.71 9.94
N MET A 225 52.77 -6.38 9.10
CA MET A 225 53.93 -5.57 9.47
C MET A 225 53.83 -4.09 9.08
N SER A 226 53.00 -3.73 8.10
CA SER A 226 52.90 -2.36 7.57
C SER A 226 51.54 -1.71 7.79
N GLY A 227 50.48 -2.49 8.08
CA GLY A 227 49.11 -2.00 8.14
C GLY A 227 48.55 -1.57 6.77
N GLU A 228 49.27 -1.85 5.69
CA GLU A 228 48.80 -1.57 4.33
C GLU A 228 47.92 -2.72 3.82
N TYR A 229 46.84 -2.37 3.14
CA TYR A 229 45.97 -3.32 2.45
C TYR A 229 46.55 -3.72 1.10
N VAL A 230 46.68 -5.02 0.88
CA VAL A 230 47.15 -5.60 -0.37
C VAL A 230 46.00 -6.33 -1.04
N LEU A 231 45.79 -6.08 -2.34
CA LEU A 231 44.82 -6.80 -3.16
C LEU A 231 45.23 -8.28 -3.29
N VAL A 232 44.34 -9.16 -2.83
CA VAL A 232 44.51 -10.62 -2.89
C VAL A 232 43.89 -11.16 -4.18
N GLU A 233 42.63 -10.84 -4.42
CA GLU A 233 41.88 -11.38 -5.54
C GLU A 233 40.82 -10.38 -6.03
N LEU A 234 40.61 -10.37 -7.36
CA LEU A 234 39.45 -9.74 -7.97
C LEU A 234 38.39 -10.80 -8.24
N LEU A 235 37.21 -10.57 -7.68
CA LEU A 235 36.07 -11.45 -7.75
C LEU A 235 35.05 -10.88 -8.73
N ASP A 236 34.93 -11.52 -9.88
CA ASP A 236 33.98 -11.20 -10.92
C ASP A 236 32.71 -12.05 -10.80
N LYS A 237 31.79 -11.83 -11.76
CA LYS A 237 30.48 -12.45 -11.81
C LYS A 237 30.53 -13.98 -11.72
N GLY A 238 29.75 -14.51 -10.79
CA GLY A 238 29.58 -15.93 -10.49
C GLY A 238 30.57 -16.48 -9.47
N LYS A 239 31.57 -15.69 -9.05
CA LYS A 239 32.44 -16.09 -7.94
C LYS A 239 31.74 -15.94 -6.59
N MET A 240 32.21 -16.76 -5.65
CA MET A 240 31.68 -16.89 -4.30
C MET A 240 32.77 -16.53 -3.28
N PHE A 241 32.40 -15.82 -2.21
CA PHE A 241 33.31 -15.40 -1.16
C PHE A 241 32.66 -15.45 0.24
N GLY A 242 33.41 -15.09 1.29
CA GLY A 242 32.98 -15.19 2.69
C GLY A 242 33.17 -16.58 3.31
N TYR A 243 33.19 -17.64 2.50
CA TYR A 243 33.32 -19.02 2.96
C TYR A 243 34.58 -19.30 3.80
N ARG A 244 35.69 -18.58 3.56
CA ARG A 244 36.94 -18.77 4.31
C ARG A 244 36.79 -18.39 5.79
N ASN A 245 36.07 -17.31 6.07
CA ASN A 245 35.82 -16.86 7.44
C ASN A 245 34.80 -17.76 8.15
N VAL A 246 33.84 -18.32 7.39
CA VAL A 246 32.86 -19.30 7.89
C VAL A 246 33.52 -20.65 8.24
N LEU A 247 34.44 -21.13 7.40
CA LEU A 247 35.06 -22.46 7.55
C LEU A 247 36.34 -22.44 8.42
N SER A 248 37.01 -21.29 8.50
CA SER A 248 38.27 -21.12 9.24
C SER A 248 38.31 -19.76 9.92
N PRO A 249 37.77 -19.61 11.14
CA PRO A 249 37.57 -18.33 11.83
C PRO A 249 38.86 -17.64 12.35
N GLY A 250 40.02 -17.85 11.70
CA GLY A 250 41.32 -17.36 12.16
C GLY A 250 42.13 -16.54 11.14
N LYS A 251 41.71 -16.44 9.88
CA LYS A 251 42.35 -15.58 8.87
C LYS A 251 41.47 -14.37 8.61
N ARG A 252 41.99 -13.18 8.88
CA ARG A 252 41.27 -11.90 8.73
C ARG A 252 41.53 -11.36 7.32
N VAL A 253 40.44 -11.04 6.62
CA VAL A 253 40.45 -10.50 5.26
C VAL A 253 39.33 -9.46 5.17
N GLU A 254 39.61 -8.29 4.59
CA GLU A 254 38.63 -7.24 4.29
C GLU A 254 38.15 -7.41 2.86
N ILE A 255 36.88 -7.10 2.60
CA ILE A 255 36.34 -7.15 1.24
C ILE A 255 35.63 -5.85 0.91
N GLY A 256 36.11 -5.19 -0.15
CA GLY A 256 35.56 -3.96 -0.70
C GLY A 256 34.83 -4.18 -2.03
N ALA A 257 33.80 -3.38 -2.29
CA ALA A 257 33.11 -3.37 -3.57
C ALA A 257 33.71 -2.30 -4.51
N ARG A 258 33.80 -2.65 -5.80
CA ARG A 258 34.23 -1.73 -6.86
C ARG A 258 33.21 -1.75 -7.99
N SER A 259 32.72 -0.59 -8.38
CA SER A 259 31.92 -0.46 -9.61
C SER A 259 32.86 -0.20 -10.78
N PHE A 260 32.53 -0.79 -11.93
CA PHE A 260 32.95 -0.33 -13.25
C PHE A 260 31.70 -0.09 -14.09
#